data_AF-A0A835L580-F1
#
_entry.id   AF-A0A835L580-F1
#
_cell.length_a   1.000
_cell.length_b   1.000
_cell.length_c   1.000
_cell.angle_alpha   90.00
_cell.angle_beta   90.00
_cell.angle_gamma   90.00
#
_symmetry.space_group_name_H-M   'P 1'
#
loop_
_entity.id
_entity.type
_entity.pdbx_description
1 polymer ?
#
loop_
_entity_poly.entity_id
_entity_poly.type
_entity_poly.pdbx_seq_one_letter_code
_entity_poly.pdbx_strand_id
1 'polypeptide(L)'
;MNAIAIVFPSVVIKACYFHYSENVWKKAKQLDLTKDAITQRHVSISALLPLLPCKFISEEWCNIMEDCPDTDAIQTFNDYTVSRWLEKESFVDIWCVHGERHRTTNAVESWHKKLNSAVPKNANLYQLLNVLKEDADLQTVVVTQYKSNAPPQNDVHRQLL
;
A
#
# COMPACT_ATOMS: atom_id res chain seq x y z
N MET A 1 15.72 -7.90 -2.99
CA MET A 1 14.45 -8.03 -3.73
C MET A 1 14.67 -8.87 -4.99
N ASN A 2 15.49 -9.93 -4.91
CA ASN A 2 16.12 -10.49 -6.10
C ASN A 2 15.39 -11.73 -6.64
N ALA A 3 14.69 -12.47 -5.78
CA ALA A 3 14.00 -13.70 -6.19
C ALA A 3 12.88 -13.45 -7.22
N ILE A 4 12.07 -12.39 -7.05
CA ILE A 4 10.98 -12.06 -7.99
C ILE A 4 11.55 -11.68 -9.37
N ALA A 5 12.60 -10.86 -9.40
CA ALA A 5 13.24 -10.45 -10.65
C ALA A 5 13.90 -11.62 -11.40
N ILE A 6 14.39 -12.64 -10.66
CA ILE A 6 14.98 -13.85 -11.26
C ILE A 6 13.90 -14.76 -11.83
N VAL A 7 12.82 -15.00 -11.07
CA VAL A 7 11.78 -15.97 -11.45
C VAL A 7 10.79 -15.37 -12.47
N PHE A 8 10.51 -14.07 -12.38
CA PHE A 8 9.57 -13.36 -13.23
C PHE A 8 10.22 -12.10 -13.85
N PRO A 9 11.17 -12.27 -14.78
CA PRO A 9 11.98 -11.16 -15.30
C PRO A 9 11.17 -10.13 -16.11
N SER A 10 9.99 -10.49 -16.60
CA SER A 10 9.11 -9.60 -17.37
C SER A 10 8.12 -8.81 -16.50
N VAL A 11 8.04 -9.09 -15.19
CA VAL A 11 7.10 -8.40 -14.30
C VAL A 11 7.69 -7.07 -13.84
N VAL A 12 6.89 -6.02 -13.97
CA VAL A 12 7.18 -4.73 -13.35
C VAL A 12 6.85 -4.81 -11.86
N ILE A 13 7.85 -4.59 -11.02
CA ILE A 13 7.68 -4.60 -9.56
C ILE A 13 7.28 -3.21 -9.11
N LYS A 14 6.16 -3.12 -8.38
CA LYS A 14 5.70 -1.91 -7.71
C LYS A 14 5.57 -2.14 -6.21
N ALA A 15 5.95 -1.15 -5.41
CA ALA A 15 5.69 -1.15 -3.99
C ALA A 15 4.25 -0.70 -3.69
N CYS A 16 3.85 -0.88 -2.44
CA CYS A 16 2.52 -0.53 -1.96
C CYS A 16 2.55 0.85 -1.30
N TYR A 17 1.66 1.74 -1.75
CA TYR A 17 1.50 3.09 -1.20
C TYR A 17 1.20 3.09 0.30
N PHE A 18 0.39 2.13 0.77
CA PHE A 18 0.08 1.98 2.18
C PHE A 18 1.35 1.81 3.01
N HIS A 19 2.23 0.88 2.62
CA HIS A 19 3.48 0.64 3.34
C HIS A 19 4.47 1.81 3.22
N TYR A 20 4.51 2.52 2.09
CA TYR A 20 5.29 3.76 1.98
C TYR A 20 4.81 4.79 3.00
N SER A 21 3.52 5.16 2.91
CA SER A 21 2.89 6.17 3.76
C SER A 21 3.03 5.81 5.24
N GLU A 22 2.78 4.55 5.59
CA GLU A 22 2.92 4.07 6.96
C GLU A 22 4.35 4.22 7.49
N ASN A 23 5.39 3.92 6.69
CA ASN A 23 6.78 4.09 7.11
C ASN A 23 7.16 5.58 7.30
N VAL A 24 6.70 6.45 6.40
CA VAL A 24 6.88 7.91 6.53
C VAL A 24 6.24 8.40 7.84
N TRP A 25 4.99 8.03 8.10
CA TRP A 25 4.28 8.42 9.32
C TRP A 25 4.86 7.79 10.59
N LYS A 26 5.36 6.54 10.53
CA LYS A 26 6.05 5.90 11.65
C LYS A 26 7.32 6.68 12.03
N LYS A 27 8.12 7.08 11.04
CA LYS A 27 9.32 7.89 11.28
C LYS A 27 8.96 9.25 11.87
N ALA A 28 7.95 9.93 11.33
CA ALA A 28 7.48 11.20 11.86
C ALA A 28 7.02 11.11 13.32
N LYS A 29 6.28 10.05 13.68
CA LYS A 29 5.86 9.79 15.08
C LYS A 29 7.04 9.58 16.02
N GLN A 30 8.08 8.86 15.57
CA GLN A 30 9.30 8.66 16.37
C GLN A 30 10.05 9.96 16.68
N LEU A 31 9.85 10.99 15.84
CA LEU A 31 10.48 12.30 15.96
C LEU A 31 9.51 13.37 16.50
N ASP A 32 8.34 12.95 17.02
CA ASP A 32 7.30 13.83 17.55
C ASP A 32 6.73 14.89 16.57
N LEU A 33 6.88 14.67 15.26
CA LEU A 33 6.48 15.61 14.19
C LEU A 33 4.98 15.62 13.87
N THR A 34 4.15 14.89 14.63
CA THR A 34 2.71 14.76 14.35
C THR A 34 1.85 15.65 15.24
N LYS A 35 2.45 16.42 16.15
CA LYS A 35 1.73 17.23 17.14
C LYS A 35 1.52 18.67 16.68
N ASP A 36 2.48 19.21 15.93
CA ASP A 36 2.45 20.56 15.41
C ASP A 36 1.95 20.57 13.95
N ALA A 37 1.13 21.57 13.59
CA ALA A 37 0.48 21.62 12.29
C ALA A 37 1.46 21.84 11.13
N ILE A 38 2.54 22.58 11.36
CA ILE A 38 3.54 22.91 10.34
C ILE A 38 4.36 21.66 10.02
N THR A 39 4.90 21.00 11.06
CA THR A 39 5.66 19.75 10.93
C THR A 39 4.79 18.61 10.37
N GLN A 40 3.53 18.51 10.82
CA GLN A 40 2.60 17.52 10.30
C GLN A 40 2.29 17.77 8.82
N ARG A 41 2.17 19.02 8.37
CA ARG A 41 1.98 19.36 6.95
C ARG A 41 3.19 18.92 6.12
N HIS A 42 4.42 19.19 6.59
CA HIS A 42 5.66 18.76 5.92
C HIS A 42 5.71 17.23 5.72
N VAL A 43 5.37 16.49 6.77
CA VAL A 43 5.27 15.02 6.73
C VAL A 43 4.16 14.56 5.79
N SER A 44 3.01 15.25 5.81
CA SER A 44 1.87 14.90 4.96
C SER A 44 2.20 15.02 3.48
N ILE A 45 2.86 16.10 3.07
CA ILE A 45 3.24 16.31 1.67
C ILE A 45 4.29 15.27 1.26
N SER A 46 5.29 15.01 2.13
CA SER A 46 6.27 13.93 1.93
C SER A 46 5.59 12.56 1.73
N ALA A 47 4.54 12.27 2.50
CA ALA A 47 3.79 11.01 2.39
C ALA A 47 2.99 10.88 1.07
N LEU A 48 2.72 11.99 0.37
CA LEU A 48 1.97 12.03 -0.89
C LEU A 48 2.85 11.89 -2.12
N LEU A 49 4.19 11.95 -1.99
CA LEU A 49 5.13 11.83 -3.11
C LEU A 49 4.84 10.66 -4.08
N PRO A 50 4.47 9.45 -3.62
CA PRO A 50 4.18 8.33 -4.52
C PRO A 50 3.04 8.57 -5.51
N LEU A 51 2.19 9.55 -5.24
CA LEU A 51 1.02 9.87 -6.06
C LEU A 51 1.34 10.88 -7.16
N LEU A 52 2.51 11.52 -7.13
CA LEU A 52 2.98 12.43 -8.16
C LEU A 52 3.52 11.66 -9.37
N PRO A 53 3.38 12.18 -10.60
CA PRO A 53 4.09 11.62 -11.74
C PRO A 53 5.59 11.55 -11.45
N CYS A 54 6.22 10.41 -11.71
CA CYS A 54 7.58 10.16 -11.19
C CYS A 54 8.62 11.19 -11.65
N LYS A 55 8.45 11.76 -12.87
CA LYS A 55 9.29 12.83 -13.41
C LYS A 55 9.32 14.12 -12.59
N PHE A 56 8.32 14.37 -11.75
CA PHE A 56 8.22 15.57 -10.92
C PHE A 56 8.69 15.34 -9.47
N ILE A 57 8.95 14.09 -9.06
CA ILE A 57 9.27 13.78 -7.66
C ILE A 57 10.50 14.54 -7.16
N SER A 58 11.56 14.60 -7.97
CA SER A 58 12.80 15.29 -7.59
C SER A 58 12.61 16.81 -7.48
N GLU A 59 11.88 17.41 -8.42
CA GLU A 59 11.56 18.85 -8.42
C GLU A 59 10.65 19.20 -7.23
N GLU A 60 9.59 18.42 -7.00
CA GLU A 60 8.68 18.66 -5.88
C GLU A 60 9.34 18.41 -4.53
N TRP A 61 10.32 17.50 -4.45
CA TRP A 61 11.12 17.37 -3.23
C TRP A 61 11.94 18.63 -2.95
N CYS A 62 12.52 19.26 -3.97
CA CYS A 62 13.20 20.54 -3.79
C CYS A 62 12.23 21.62 -3.28
N ASN A 63 11.01 21.71 -3.85
CA ASN A 63 9.99 22.65 -3.38
C ASN A 63 9.60 22.40 -1.91
N ILE A 64 9.45 21.14 -1.51
CA ILE A 64 9.18 20.76 -0.10
C ILE A 64 10.33 21.22 0.82
N MET A 65 11.58 21.15 0.34
CA MET A 65 12.74 21.57 1.11
C MET A 65 12.89 23.10 1.21
N GLU A 66 12.39 23.86 0.24
CA GLU A 66 12.39 25.34 0.30
C GLU A 66 11.52 25.88 1.44
N ASP A 67 10.34 25.26 1.65
CA ASP A 67 9.41 25.60 2.73
C ASP A 67 9.65 24.79 4.03
N CYS A 68 10.84 24.20 4.16
CA CYS A 68 11.17 23.28 5.25
C CYS A 68 11.19 24.00 6.62
N PRO A 69 10.49 23.48 7.64
CA PRO A 69 10.57 24.03 8.99
C PRO A 69 11.98 23.84 9.59
N ASP A 70 12.51 24.90 10.22
CA ASP A 70 13.86 24.92 10.79
C ASP A 70 13.91 24.27 12.18
N THR A 71 14.00 22.93 12.21
CA THR A 71 14.19 22.15 13.44
C THR A 71 15.04 20.91 13.19
N ASP A 72 15.83 20.50 14.19
CA ASP A 72 16.67 19.28 14.11
C ASP A 72 15.85 18.01 13.82
N ALA A 73 14.62 17.94 14.35
CA ALA A 73 13.73 16.81 14.14
C ALA A 73 13.27 16.71 12.68
N ILE A 74 12.97 17.84 12.03
CA ILE A 74 12.63 17.89 10.61
C ILE A 74 13.85 17.56 9.75
N GLN A 75 15.03 18.09 10.08
CA GLN A 75 16.26 17.72 9.36
C GLN A 75 16.49 16.21 9.41
N THR A 76 16.37 15.61 10.59
CA THR A 76 16.50 14.15 10.79
C THR A 76 15.45 13.36 9.98
N PHE A 77 14.24 13.90 9.83
CA PHE A 77 13.19 13.30 9.01
C PHE A 77 13.50 13.42 7.50
N ASN A 78 14.02 14.56 7.06
CA ASN A 78 14.38 14.80 5.66
C ASN A 78 15.56 13.92 5.24
N ASP A 79 16.60 13.81 6.08
CA ASP A 79 17.74 12.91 5.85
C ASP A 79 17.28 11.45 5.73
N TYR A 80 16.34 11.03 6.58
CA TYR A 80 15.69 9.73 6.45
C TYR A 80 14.95 9.62 5.12
N THR A 81 14.18 10.62 4.73
CA THR A 81 13.34 10.57 3.52
C THR A 81 14.20 10.46 2.27
N VAL A 82 15.25 11.26 2.19
CA VAL A 82 16.23 11.24 1.10
C VAL A 82 16.93 9.88 1.06
N SER A 83 17.56 9.47 2.16
CA SER A 83 18.35 8.23 2.19
C SER A 83 17.54 6.96 1.94
N ARG A 84 16.26 6.95 2.35
CA ARG A 84 15.41 5.77 2.21
C ARG A 84 14.66 5.70 0.90
N TRP A 85 14.24 6.84 0.35
CA TRP A 85 13.27 6.86 -0.75
C TRP A 85 13.78 7.55 -2.01
N LEU A 86 14.65 8.55 -1.89
CA LEU A 86 15.00 9.43 -3.02
C LEU A 86 16.45 9.25 -3.53
N GLU A 87 17.36 8.70 -2.73
CA GLU A 87 18.78 8.51 -3.12
C GLU A 87 18.98 7.69 -4.41
N LYS A 88 18.08 6.74 -4.68
CA LYS A 88 18.19 5.83 -5.84
C LYS A 88 17.02 6.06 -6.77
N GLU A 89 17.27 6.67 -7.93
CA GLU A 89 16.23 6.91 -8.95
C GLU A 89 15.52 5.61 -9.36
N SER A 90 16.25 4.51 -9.52
CA SER A 90 15.65 3.19 -9.83
C SER A 90 14.70 2.67 -8.76
N PHE A 91 14.82 3.15 -7.51
CA PHE A 91 13.89 2.83 -6.44
C PHE A 91 12.64 3.73 -6.48
N VAL A 92 12.77 4.97 -6.94
CA VAL A 92 11.64 5.90 -7.14
C VAL A 92 10.58 5.29 -8.04
N ASP A 93 10.99 4.70 -9.16
CA ASP A 93 10.05 4.03 -10.07
C ASP A 93 9.30 2.86 -9.43
N ILE A 94 9.89 2.20 -8.43
CA ILE A 94 9.26 1.08 -7.73
C ILE A 94 8.17 1.57 -6.79
N TRP A 95 8.41 2.62 -5.99
CA TRP A 95 7.42 3.10 -5.02
C TRP A 95 6.47 4.16 -5.56
N CYS A 96 6.79 4.79 -6.69
CA CYS A 96 5.88 5.67 -7.41
C CYS A 96 4.69 4.86 -7.96
N VAL A 97 3.50 5.16 -7.45
CA VAL A 97 2.23 4.48 -7.78
C VAL A 97 1.29 5.37 -8.61
N HIS A 98 1.82 6.46 -9.17
CA HIS A 98 1.06 7.34 -10.03
C HIS A 98 0.53 6.59 -11.25
N GLY A 99 -0.75 6.72 -11.53
CA GLY A 99 -1.41 6.01 -12.63
C GLY A 99 -1.69 4.52 -12.38
N GLU A 100 -1.20 3.95 -11.27
CA GLU A 100 -1.45 2.54 -10.96
C GLU A 100 -2.91 2.30 -10.55
N ARG A 101 -3.49 1.21 -11.09
CA ARG A 101 -4.84 0.75 -10.75
C ARG A 101 -4.91 0.26 -9.31
N HIS A 102 -3.88 -0.46 -8.86
CA HIS A 102 -3.78 -1.03 -7.53
C HIS A 102 -2.63 -0.37 -6.78
N ARG A 103 -2.95 0.60 -5.92
CA ARG A 103 -1.96 1.39 -5.17
C ARG A 103 -1.71 0.84 -3.77
N THR A 104 -2.69 0.14 -3.21
CA THR A 104 -2.64 -0.46 -1.87
C THR A 104 -2.94 -1.95 -1.94
N THR A 105 -2.60 -2.67 -0.87
CA THR A 105 -2.88 -4.10 -0.68
C THR A 105 -4.28 -4.36 -0.13
N ASN A 106 -5.17 -3.35 -0.09
CA ASN A 106 -6.50 -3.45 0.54
C ASN A 106 -7.33 -4.64 0.04
N ALA A 107 -7.27 -4.96 -1.25
CA ALA A 107 -8.00 -6.10 -1.81
C ALA A 107 -7.48 -7.43 -1.23
N VAL A 108 -6.17 -7.59 -1.18
CA VAL A 108 -5.49 -8.78 -0.64
C VAL A 108 -5.70 -8.87 0.86
N GLU A 109 -5.56 -7.77 1.59
CA GLU A 109 -5.78 -7.73 3.04
C GLU A 109 -7.23 -8.01 3.42
N SER A 110 -8.19 -7.48 2.66
CA SER A 110 -9.61 -7.78 2.83
C SER A 110 -9.88 -9.27 2.61
N TRP A 111 -9.32 -9.84 1.55
CA TRP A 111 -9.43 -11.27 1.26
C TRP A 111 -8.79 -12.13 2.36
N HIS A 112 -7.57 -11.80 2.81
CA HIS A 112 -6.91 -12.46 3.94
C HIS A 112 -7.74 -12.36 5.23
N LYS A 113 -8.35 -11.20 5.51
CA LYS A 113 -9.22 -11.03 6.68
C LYS A 113 -10.43 -11.95 6.62
N LYS A 114 -11.08 -12.07 5.46
CA LYS A 114 -12.20 -12.99 5.25
C LYS A 114 -11.77 -14.44 5.46
N LEU A 115 -10.66 -14.85 4.84
CA LEU A 115 -10.12 -16.19 5.03
C LEU A 115 -9.80 -16.46 6.50
N ASN A 116 -9.10 -15.56 7.19
CA ASN A 116 -8.77 -15.73 8.60
C ASN A 116 -10.00 -15.80 9.51
N SER A 117 -11.11 -15.18 9.13
CA SER A 117 -12.38 -15.32 9.86
C SER A 117 -13.11 -16.63 9.57
N ALA A 118 -12.90 -17.22 8.39
CA ALA A 118 -13.55 -18.47 7.98
C ALA A 118 -12.75 -19.71 8.38
N VAL A 119 -11.42 -19.64 8.39
CA VAL A 119 -10.54 -20.76 8.72
C VAL A 119 -10.47 -20.94 10.25
N PRO A 120 -10.77 -22.14 10.78
CA PRO A 120 -10.58 -22.43 12.20
C PRO A 120 -9.13 -22.26 12.65
N LYS A 121 -8.91 -21.76 13.88
CA LYS A 121 -7.57 -21.44 14.42
C LYS A 121 -6.56 -22.59 14.34
N ASN A 122 -7.02 -23.84 14.49
CA ASN A 122 -6.22 -25.06 14.39
C ASN A 122 -6.72 -25.97 13.25
N ALA A 123 -7.03 -25.37 12.10
CA ALA A 123 -7.52 -26.11 10.94
C ALA A 123 -6.50 -27.15 10.47
N ASN A 124 -6.96 -28.38 10.23
CA ASN A 124 -6.20 -29.34 9.45
C ASN A 124 -6.25 -29.00 7.94
N LEU A 125 -5.41 -29.65 7.14
CA LEU A 125 -5.33 -29.39 5.71
C LEU A 125 -6.69 -29.52 5.01
N TYR A 126 -7.50 -30.51 5.38
CA TYR A 126 -8.82 -30.72 4.79
C TYR A 126 -9.78 -29.55 5.07
N GLN A 127 -9.78 -29.03 6.31
CA GLN A 127 -10.58 -27.87 6.69
C GLN A 127 -10.15 -26.60 5.93
N LEU A 128 -8.83 -26.39 5.79
CA LEU A 128 -8.31 -25.28 5.00
C LEU A 128 -8.73 -25.41 3.52
N LEU A 129 -8.59 -26.60 2.92
CA LEU A 129 -8.94 -26.85 1.52
C LEU A 129 -10.43 -26.63 1.26
N ASN A 130 -11.30 -26.99 2.20
CA ASN A 130 -12.74 -26.74 2.06
C ASN A 130 -13.05 -25.25 2.04
N VAL A 131 -12.48 -24.46 2.96
CA VAL A 131 -12.70 -23.00 2.98
C VAL A 131 -12.17 -22.36 1.70
N LEU A 132 -11.00 -22.77 1.22
CA LEU A 132 -10.43 -22.26 -0.04
C LEU A 132 -11.28 -22.64 -1.25
N LYS A 133 -11.86 -23.84 -1.25
CA LYS A 133 -12.77 -24.29 -2.31
C LYS A 133 -14.06 -23.47 -2.31
N GLU A 134 -14.67 -23.28 -1.14
CA GLU A 134 -15.89 -22.46 -1.00
C GLU A 134 -15.65 -21.01 -1.46
N ASP A 135 -14.52 -20.41 -1.09
CA ASP A 135 -14.15 -19.08 -1.57
C ASP A 135 -13.98 -19.06 -3.10
N ALA A 136 -13.28 -20.03 -3.68
CA ALA A 136 -13.09 -20.12 -5.14
C ALA A 136 -14.41 -20.27 -5.91
N ASP A 137 -15.35 -21.06 -5.38
CA ASP A 137 -16.68 -21.24 -5.95
C ASP A 137 -17.47 -19.91 -5.91
N LEU A 138 -17.41 -19.18 -4.79
CA LEU A 138 -18.02 -17.84 -4.66
C LEU A 138 -17.41 -16.84 -5.65
N GLN A 139 -16.08 -16.79 -5.80
CA GLN A 139 -15.42 -15.91 -6.77
C GLN A 139 -15.85 -16.24 -8.20
N THR A 140 -16.03 -17.52 -8.53
CA THR A 140 -16.49 -17.95 -9.85
C THR A 140 -17.88 -17.40 -10.17
N VAL A 141 -18.79 -17.41 -9.19
CA VAL A 141 -20.13 -16.80 -9.34
C VAL A 141 -20.03 -15.29 -9.57
N VAL A 142 -19.23 -14.58 -8.77
CA VAL A 142 -19.04 -13.11 -8.89
C VAL A 142 -18.48 -12.74 -10.27
N VAL A 143 -17.46 -13.47 -10.75
CA VAL A 143 -16.87 -13.24 -12.08
C VAL A 143 -17.89 -13.50 -13.19
N THR A 144 -18.72 -14.53 -13.04
CA THR A 144 -19.77 -14.86 -14.03
C THR A 144 -20.86 -13.80 -14.07
N GLN A 145 -21.30 -13.30 -12.90
CA GLN A 145 -22.27 -12.20 -12.80
C GLN A 145 -21.74 -10.92 -13.45
N TYR A 146 -20.48 -10.56 -13.16
CA TYR A 146 -19.82 -9.41 -13.77
C TYR A 146 -19.76 -9.50 -15.30
N LYS A 147 -19.35 -10.66 -15.84
CA LYS A 147 -19.32 -10.92 -17.29
C LYS A 147 -20.71 -10.84 -17.94
N SER A 148 -21.76 -11.12 -17.17
CA SER A 148 -23.15 -11.13 -17.66
C SER A 148 -23.85 -9.77 -17.49
N ASN A 149 -23.16 -8.74 -16.97
CA ASN A 149 -23.75 -7.45 -16.60
C ASN A 149 -24.95 -7.57 -15.63
N ALA A 150 -25.02 -8.67 -14.88
CA ALA A 150 -26.07 -8.88 -13.89
C ALA A 150 -25.81 -8.00 -12.67
N PRO A 151 -26.85 -7.45 -12.02
CA PRO A 151 -26.66 -6.66 -10.81
C PRO A 151 -26.00 -7.51 -9.70
N PRO A 152 -25.12 -6.93 -8.88
CA PRO A 152 -24.52 -7.66 -7.76
C PRO A 152 -25.63 -8.16 -6.84
N GLN A 153 -25.63 -9.46 -6.53
CA GLN A 153 -26.54 -9.99 -5.52
C GLN A 153 -26.18 -9.33 -4.18
N ASN A 154 -27.16 -8.65 -3.58
CA ASN A 154 -27.00 -8.05 -2.26
C ASN A 154 -26.43 -9.07 -1.27
N ASP A 155 -25.46 -8.62 -0.49
CA ASP A 155 -24.70 -9.33 0.53
C ASP A 155 -25.57 -10.31 1.33
N VAL A 156 -25.59 -11.59 0.92
CA VAL A 156 -26.23 -12.69 1.68
C VAL A 156 -25.51 -12.90 3.03
N HIS A 157 -24.32 -12.30 3.19
CA HIS A 157 -23.51 -12.36 4.41
C HIS A 157 -24.07 -11.62 5.64
N ARG A 158 -25.22 -10.93 5.55
CA ARG A 158 -25.85 -10.31 6.72
C ARG A 158 -26.87 -11.17 7.48
N GLN A 159 -27.11 -12.41 7.07
CA GLN A 159 -28.11 -13.28 7.72
C GLN A 159 -27.54 -14.52 8.43
N LEU A 160 -26.22 -14.63 8.59
CA LEU A 160 -25.58 -15.73 9.33
C LEU A 160 -24.55 -15.26 10.38
N LEU A 161 -24.78 -14.07 10.95
CA LEU A 161 -24.15 -13.63 12.21
C LEU A 161 -25.22 -13.32 13.24
#